data_AF-A0A8J4TEB6-F1
#
_entry.id   AF-A0A8J4TEB6-F1
#
_cell.length_a   1.000
_cell.length_b   1.000
_cell.length_c   1.000
_cell.angle_alpha   90.00
_cell.angle_beta   90.00
_cell.angle_gamma   90.00
#
_symmetry.space_group_name_H-M   'P 1'
#
loop_
_entity.id
_entity.type
_entity.pdbx_description
1 polymer ?
#
loop_
_entity_poly.entity_id
_entity_poly.type
_entity_poly.pdbx_seq_one_letter_code
_entity_poly.pdbx_strand_id
1 'polypeptide(L)' 'VVDSLKKVNFTSKVGENIWFDSTGATAPKYDVVNWQRGVNGEVQFKAVGFYDATLPTGQQFVLKTEDIVWAGEKRE' A
#
# COMPACT_ATOMS: atom_id res chain seq x y z
N VAL A 1 28.60 -10.67 -0.99
CA VAL A 1 27.20 -10.64 -1.48
C VAL A 1 26.21 -10.50 -0.33
N VAL A 2 26.18 -11.43 0.64
CA VAL A 2 25.21 -11.40 1.78
C VAL A 2 25.37 -10.16 2.68
N ASP A 3 26.58 -9.76 3.04
CA ASP A 3 26.79 -8.57 3.89
C ASP A 3 26.50 -7.25 3.20
N SER A 4 26.52 -7.24 1.86
CA SER A 4 26.17 -6.05 1.08
C SER A 4 24.67 -5.78 1.15
N LEU A 5 23.83 -6.84 1.15
CA LEU A 5 22.37 -6.72 1.25
C LEU A 5 21.91 -6.08 2.57
N LYS A 6 22.65 -6.31 3.67
CA LYS A 6 22.38 -5.69 4.98
C LYS A 6 22.60 -4.17 5.02
N LYS A 7 23.25 -3.61 4.00
CA LYS A 7 23.58 -2.17 3.91
C LYS A 7 22.85 -1.47 2.77
N VAL A 8 21.92 -2.18 2.11
CA VAL A 8 21.16 -1.64 0.98
C VAL A 8 20.16 -0.62 1.50
N ASN A 9 20.26 0.60 0.97
CA ASN A 9 19.27 1.65 1.10
C ASN A 9 19.25 2.39 -0.25
N PHE A 10 18.15 2.26 -0.99
CA PHE A 10 18.03 2.87 -2.31
C PHE A 10 16.58 3.26 -2.59
N THR A 11 16.41 4.16 -3.56
CA THR A 11 15.10 4.52 -4.07
C THR A 11 14.84 3.75 -5.37
N SER A 12 13.71 3.04 -5.44
CA SER A 12 13.30 2.31 -6.63
C SER A 12 12.96 3.28 -7.76
N LYS A 13 12.83 2.77 -9.00
CA LYS A 13 12.44 3.59 -10.16
C LYS A 13 11.06 4.24 -10.02
N VAL A 14 10.23 3.72 -9.11
CA VAL A 14 8.88 4.24 -8.82
C VAL A 14 8.85 5.12 -7.56
N GLY A 15 10.03 5.46 -6.99
CA GLY A 15 10.15 6.43 -5.90
C GLY A 15 10.09 5.83 -4.48
N GLU A 16 10.00 4.51 -4.34
CA GLU A 16 9.94 3.88 -3.02
C GLU A 16 11.34 3.72 -2.41
N ASN A 17 11.49 4.11 -1.14
CA ASN A 17 12.70 3.83 -0.39
C ASN A 17 12.69 2.39 0.13
N ILE A 18 13.69 1.61 -0.25
CA ILE A 18 13.85 0.20 0.10
C ILE A 18 15.11 0.03 0.95
N TRP A 19 14.92 -0.58 2.12
CA TRP A 19 15.98 -0.93 3.06
C TRP A 19 15.58 -2.20 3.83
N PHE A 20 16.55 -2.85 4.44
CA PHE A 20 16.34 -4.07 5.20
C PHE A 20 16.79 -3.88 6.64
N ASP A 21 16.00 -4.40 7.58
CA ASP A 21 16.39 -4.44 9.00
C ASP A 21 17.46 -5.52 9.27
N SER A 22 17.86 -5.65 10.53
CA SER A 22 18.87 -6.64 10.93
C SER A 22 18.47 -8.10 10.68
N THR A 23 17.18 -8.38 10.51
CA THR A 23 16.65 -9.71 10.18
C THR A 23 16.59 -9.96 8.66
N GLY A 24 16.78 -8.91 7.86
CA GLY A 24 16.63 -8.96 6.40
C GLY A 24 15.19 -8.68 5.93
N ALA A 25 14.30 -8.22 6.81
CA ALA A 25 12.94 -7.84 6.46
C ALA A 25 12.89 -6.38 6.00
N THR A 26 11.99 -6.06 5.07
CA THR A 26 11.62 -4.68 4.72
C THR A 26 10.40 -4.26 5.51
N ALA A 27 10.27 -2.96 5.79
CA ALA A 27 9.04 -2.43 6.37
C ALA A 27 7.86 -2.69 5.41
N PRO A 28 6.74 -3.26 5.90
CA PRO A 28 5.61 -3.59 5.04
C PRO A 28 4.88 -2.35 4.55
N LYS A 29 4.54 -2.37 3.26
CA LYS A 29 3.71 -1.38 2.57
C LYS A 29 2.66 -2.11 1.75
N TYR A 30 1.39 -1.71 1.87
CA TYR A 30 0.27 -2.37 1.19
C TYR A 30 -0.71 -1.33 0.65
N ASP A 31 -1.29 -1.61 -0.52
CA ASP A 31 -2.48 -0.89 -0.96
C ASP A 31 -3.71 -1.42 -0.25
N VAL A 32 -4.61 -0.52 0.14
CA VAL A 32 -5.96 -0.87 0.56
C VAL A 32 -6.84 -0.86 -0.67
N VAL A 33 -7.42 -2.01 -1.00
CA VAL A 33 -8.19 -2.21 -2.23
C VAL A 33 -9.66 -2.39 -1.89
N ASN A 34 -10.53 -1.64 -2.57
CA ASN A 34 -11.97 -1.82 -2.54
C ASN A 34 -12.42 -2.55 -3.80
N TRP A 35 -13.25 -3.59 -3.63
CA TRP A 35 -13.80 -4.37 -4.73
C TRP A 35 -15.04 -3.64 -5.25
N GLN A 36 -14.95 -3.11 -6.46
CA GLN A 36 -15.99 -2.29 -7.07
C GLN A 36 -16.56 -3.01 -8.28
N ARG A 37 -17.83 -2.73 -8.58
CA ARG A 37 -18.47 -3.26 -9.78
C ARG A 37 -18.09 -2.38 -10.97
N GLY A 38 -17.45 -2.97 -11.96
CA GLY A 38 -17.15 -2.34 -13.24
C GLY A 38 -18.40 -2.17 -14.10
N VAL A 39 -18.26 -1.41 -15.19
CA VAL A 39 -19.38 -1.05 -16.08
C VAL A 39 -20.03 -2.26 -16.75
N ASN A 40 -19.30 -3.36 -16.93
CA ASN A 40 -19.82 -4.60 -17.50
C ASN A 40 -20.17 -5.65 -16.43
N GLY A 41 -20.20 -5.24 -15.15
CA GLY A 41 -20.51 -6.11 -14.02
C GLY A 41 -19.35 -6.94 -13.50
N GLU A 42 -18.14 -6.78 -14.05
CA GLU A 42 -16.92 -7.40 -13.54
C GLU A 42 -16.49 -6.82 -12.19
N VAL A 43 -15.69 -7.57 -11.43
CA VAL A 43 -15.06 -7.06 -10.21
C VAL A 43 -13.79 -6.29 -10.58
N GLN A 44 -13.72 -5.02 -10.16
CA GLN A 44 -12.54 -4.18 -10.30
C GLN A 44 -11.91 -3.93 -8.93
N PHE A 45 -10.59 -4.05 -8.87
CA PHE A 45 -9.79 -3.83 -7.68
C PHE A 45 -9.26 -2.39 -7.71
N LYS A 46 -9.94 -1.47 -7.03
CA LYS A 46 -9.54 -0.06 -6.97
C LYS A 46 -8.78 0.20 -5.67
N ALA A 47 -7.55 0.72 -5.77
CA ALA A 47 -6.84 1.21 -4.59
C ALA A 47 -7.57 2.45 -4.04
N VAL A 48 -7.92 2.40 -2.75
CA VAL A 48 -8.66 3.46 -2.02
C VAL A 48 -7.88 3.96 -0.82
N GLY A 49 -6.61 3.58 -0.70
CA GLY A 49 -5.78 3.90 0.45
C GLY A 49 -4.53 3.05 0.48
N PHE A 50 -3.78 3.16 1.57
CA PHE A 50 -2.58 2.38 1.79
C PHE A 50 -2.32 2.17 3.29
N TYR A 51 -1.48 1.19 3.57
CA TYR A 51 -0.80 1.00 4.83
C TYR A 51 0.71 1.10 4.64
N ASP A 52 1.39 1.98 5.38
CA ASP A 52 2.85 2.11 5.39
C ASP A 52 3.38 2.04 6.82
N ALA A 53 4.05 0.93 7.15
CA ALA A 53 4.59 0.70 8.49
C ALA A 53 5.78 1.61 8.86
N THR A 54 6.36 2.32 7.90
CA THR A 54 7.47 3.27 8.15
C THR A 54 6.98 4.59 8.76
N LEU A 55 5.68 4.87 8.69
CA LEU A 55 5.09 6.11 9.20
C LEU A 55 4.85 6.07 10.73
N PRO A 56 4.74 7.23 11.39
CA PRO A 56 4.40 7.30 12.81
C PRO A 56 3.07 6.62 13.15
N THR A 57 2.95 6.13 14.39
CA THR A 57 1.70 5.56 14.90
C THR A 57 0.52 6.50 14.66
N GLY A 58 -0.55 5.96 14.08
CA GLY A 58 -1.76 6.74 13.72
C GLY A 58 -1.73 7.39 12.34
N GLN A 59 -0.59 7.35 11.63
CA GLN A 59 -0.45 7.83 10.24
C GLN A 59 -0.21 6.70 9.25
N GLN A 60 -0.04 5.47 9.75
CA GLN A 60 0.31 4.30 8.95
C GLN A 60 -0.82 3.87 8.02
N PHE A 61 -2.08 4.13 8.36
CA PHE A 61 -3.24 3.71 7.59
C PHE A 61 -4.01 4.92 7.08
N VAL A 62 -4.08 5.08 5.77
CA VAL A 62 -4.72 6.23 5.13
C VAL A 62 -5.75 5.73 4.12
N LEU A 63 -6.97 6.25 4.20
CA LEU A 63 -8.05 5.99 3.26
C LEU A 63 -8.46 7.27 2.56
N LYS A 64 -8.73 7.16 1.27
CA LYS A 64 -9.49 8.13 0.47
C LYS A 64 -10.94 7.70 0.50
N THR A 65 -11.68 8.15 1.49
CA THR A 65 -13.07 7.71 1.71
C THR A 65 -13.97 8.04 0.51
N GLU A 66 -13.67 9.12 -0.21
CA GLU A 66 -14.34 9.53 -1.44
C GLU A 66 -14.21 8.51 -2.60
N ASP A 67 -13.19 7.64 -2.54
CA ASP A 67 -12.94 6.63 -3.55
C ASP A 67 -13.62 5.28 -3.23
N ILE A 68 -14.15 5.11 -2.01
CA ILE A 68 -14.81 3.89 -1.54
C ILE A 68 -16.24 3.81 -2.07
N VAL A 69 -16.62 2.63 -2.57
CA VAL A 69 -17.99 2.31 -2.96
C VAL A 69 -18.47 1.16 -2.09
N TRP A 70 -19.53 1.44 -1.33
CA TRP A 70 -20.21 0.46 -0.49
C TRP A 70 -21.27 -0.30 -1.27
N ALA A 71 -21.78 -1.39 -0.68
CA ALA A 71 -22.84 -2.19 -1.26
C ALA A 71 -24.07 -1.32 -1.62
N GLY A 72 -24.63 -1.58 -2.81
CA GLY A 72 -25.71 -0.76 -3.36
C GLY A 72 -25.25 0.57 -3.95
N GLU A 73 -23.98 0.66 -4.37
CA GLU A 73 -23.39 1.82 -5.07
C GLU A 73 -23.37 3.12 -4.24
N LYS A 74 -23.42 2.98 -2.91
CA LYS A 74 -23.36 4.11 -1.99
C LYS A 74 -21.94 4.63 -1.84
N ARG A 75 -21.79 5.95 -1.91
CA ARG A 75 -20.57 6.68 -1.58
C ARG A 75 -20.82 7.48 -0.30
N GLU A 76 -19.79 7.67 0.51
CA GLU A 76 -19.82 8.63 1.62
C GLU A 76 -19.79 10.07 1.10
#